data_AF-A0A7L5UKE4-F1
#
_entry.id   AF-A0A7L5UKE4-F1
#
_cell.length_a   1.000
_cell.length_b   1.000
_cell.length_c   1.000
_cell.angle_alpha   90.00
_cell.angle_beta   90.00
_cell.angle_gamma   90.00
#
_symmetry.space_group_name_H-M   'P 1'
#
loop_
_entity.id
_entity.type
_entity.pdbx_description
1 polymer ?
#
loop_
_entity_poly.entity_id
_entity_poly.type
_entity_poly.pdbx_seq_one_letter_code
_entity_poly.pdbx_strand_id
1 'polypeptide(L)'
;MMKKHLFTSESVSEGHPDKIADQISDAILDALLAKDPDARVAVETSVTTGLVLVFGEISTTAYVDIQKVVRKTIKQIGYSNGKYGFDGDNCAVIVSLDEQSPDIAQGVDDALEARDGKTDPLDKIGAGDQGLMFGYATDETPEYMPLPLMLSHHLMQRIAKARKDGEISYLGPDAKAEVTVEYDENDRAKRVDTVVLSTQHDAATTLEQIRHDVKEKIIKQVIPAELLDDQTKYFINPTGRFVIGGPQGDAGLTGRKIIVDTYGGAAHHGGGAFSGKDATKVDRSASYAARYIAKNLVAAGYAKKLEIQIAYAIGVAKPVSISIDTYGTGTRGETELIDAVNQVFDLRPAGIIQMLDLKRPIYKQTAAYGHFGRTDVDLPWEKLDKVDALKQILG
;
A
#
# COMPACT_ATOMS: atom_id res chain seq x y z
N MET A 1 20.59 14.43 29.82
CA MET A 1 20.88 13.98 28.45
C MET A 1 19.60 14.07 27.65
N MET A 2 19.61 14.80 26.54
CA MET A 2 18.45 14.93 25.65
C MET A 2 18.15 13.57 25.02
N LYS A 3 16.88 13.13 25.06
CA LYS A 3 16.46 11.78 24.71
C LYS A 3 16.22 11.71 23.20
N LYS A 4 17.26 11.35 22.44
CA LYS A 4 17.18 11.05 21.02
C LYS A 4 16.54 9.68 20.81
N HIS A 5 15.75 9.50 19.75
CA HIS A 5 15.25 8.18 19.37
C HIS A 5 15.47 7.90 17.88
N LEU A 6 15.61 6.62 17.55
CA LEU A 6 15.75 6.14 16.18
C LEU A 6 14.46 5.43 15.79
N PHE A 7 13.97 5.72 14.60
CA PHE A 7 12.83 5.02 14.02
C PHE A 7 13.20 4.51 12.63
N THR A 8 12.77 3.29 12.31
CA THR A 8 13.14 2.60 11.08
C THR A 8 11.88 2.14 10.35
N SER A 9 11.87 2.36 9.04
CA SER A 9 10.91 1.73 8.13
C SER A 9 11.66 1.07 6.98
N GLU A 10 11.00 0.14 6.30
CA GLU A 10 11.54 -0.55 5.14
C GLU A 10 10.55 -0.55 3.97
N SER A 11 11.07 -0.82 2.78
CA SER A 11 10.30 -1.08 1.59
C SER A 11 10.99 -2.11 0.69
N VAL A 12 10.22 -2.66 -0.24
CA VAL A 12 10.69 -3.63 -1.22
C VAL A 12 10.23 -3.22 -2.61
N SER A 13 11.02 -3.57 -3.62
CA SER A 13 10.71 -3.27 -5.01
C SER A 13 9.53 -4.09 -5.55
N GLU A 14 9.02 -3.70 -6.72
CA GLU A 14 8.06 -4.49 -7.50
C GLU A 14 8.53 -5.92 -7.85
N GLY A 15 9.84 -6.19 -7.80
CA GLY A 15 10.39 -7.52 -8.08
C GLY A 15 10.46 -8.45 -6.87
N HIS A 16 10.17 -7.96 -5.66
CA HIS A 16 10.10 -8.81 -4.48
C HIS A 16 8.95 -9.83 -4.62
N PRO A 17 9.14 -11.12 -4.27
CA PRO A 17 8.15 -12.16 -4.55
C PRO A 17 6.76 -11.88 -3.96
N ASP A 18 6.67 -11.40 -2.71
CA ASP A 18 5.37 -10.95 -2.15
C ASP A 18 4.74 -9.82 -2.97
N LYS A 19 5.54 -8.88 -3.49
CA LYS A 19 5.03 -7.78 -4.32
C LYS A 19 4.68 -8.21 -5.73
N ILE A 20 5.30 -9.26 -6.26
CA ILE A 20 4.83 -9.90 -7.50
C ILE A 20 3.42 -10.47 -7.27
N ALA A 21 3.20 -11.17 -6.14
CA ALA A 21 1.90 -11.72 -5.80
C ALA A 21 0.83 -10.62 -5.69
N ASP A 22 1.10 -9.55 -4.93
CA ASP A 22 0.21 -8.39 -4.81
C ASP A 22 -0.14 -7.78 -6.18
N GLN A 23 0.86 -7.54 -7.03
CA GLN A 23 0.66 -6.97 -8.36
C GLN A 23 -0.11 -7.88 -9.31
N ILE A 24 0.01 -9.20 -9.18
CA ILE A 24 -0.78 -10.15 -9.96
C ILE A 24 -2.24 -10.09 -9.51
N SER A 25 -2.50 -10.13 -8.20
CA SER A 25 -3.84 -10.09 -7.63
C SER A 25 -4.58 -8.80 -8.04
N ASP A 26 -3.93 -7.65 -7.95
CA ASP A 26 -4.53 -6.38 -8.40
C ASP A 26 -4.60 -6.23 -9.92
N ALA A 27 -3.69 -6.85 -10.69
CA ALA A 27 -3.83 -6.87 -12.14
C ALA A 27 -5.05 -7.66 -12.61
N ILE A 28 -5.42 -8.72 -11.89
CA ILE A 28 -6.64 -9.50 -12.13
C ILE A 28 -7.87 -8.68 -11.76
N LEU A 29 -7.86 -8.03 -10.59
CA LEU A 29 -8.92 -7.12 -10.16
C LEU A 29 -9.16 -6.01 -11.20
N ASP A 30 -8.12 -5.31 -11.63
CA ASP A 30 -8.24 -4.25 -12.62
C ASP A 30 -8.79 -4.79 -13.96
N ALA A 31 -8.35 -5.97 -14.40
CA ALA A 31 -8.83 -6.58 -15.63
C ALA A 31 -10.33 -6.92 -15.58
N LEU A 32 -10.84 -7.27 -14.39
CA LEU A 32 -12.25 -7.53 -14.14
C LEU A 32 -13.05 -6.24 -14.07
N LEU A 33 -12.64 -5.27 -13.24
CA LEU A 33 -13.32 -3.99 -13.08
C LEU A 33 -13.37 -3.15 -14.36
N ALA A 34 -12.40 -3.32 -15.26
CA ALA A 34 -12.43 -2.69 -16.57
C ALA A 34 -13.60 -3.16 -17.47
N LYS A 35 -14.19 -4.32 -17.17
CA LYS A 35 -15.29 -4.93 -17.95
C LYS A 35 -16.59 -5.00 -17.15
N ASP A 36 -16.49 -5.21 -15.85
CA ASP A 36 -17.60 -5.33 -14.91
C ASP A 36 -17.26 -4.55 -13.64
N PRO A 37 -17.68 -3.27 -13.55
CA PRO A 37 -17.44 -2.42 -12.38
C PRO A 37 -18.05 -2.94 -11.07
N ASP A 38 -19.00 -3.88 -11.16
CA ASP A 38 -19.69 -4.48 -10.00
C ASP A 38 -19.10 -5.84 -9.60
N ALA A 39 -18.02 -6.28 -10.26
CA ALA A 39 -17.33 -7.53 -9.95
C ALA A 39 -16.91 -7.60 -8.47
N ARG A 40 -17.23 -8.73 -7.83
CA ARG A 40 -16.75 -9.07 -6.48
C ARG A 40 -15.51 -9.94 -6.63
N VAL A 41 -14.42 -9.53 -6.00
CA VAL A 41 -13.10 -10.15 -6.19
C VAL A 41 -12.41 -10.27 -4.83
N ALA A 42 -11.94 -11.47 -4.53
CA ALA A 42 -11.04 -11.80 -3.43
C ALA A 42 -10.00 -12.79 -3.97
N VAL A 43 -9.05 -12.27 -4.74
CA VAL A 43 -8.03 -13.09 -5.40
C VAL A 43 -6.74 -13.07 -4.61
N GLU A 44 -6.27 -14.26 -4.29
CA GLU A 44 -5.00 -14.52 -3.67
C GLU A 44 -4.03 -15.10 -4.70
N THR A 45 -2.77 -14.69 -4.60
CA THR A 45 -1.68 -15.21 -5.43
C THR A 45 -0.56 -15.71 -4.52
N SER A 46 -0.06 -16.92 -4.80
CA SER A 46 1.25 -17.38 -4.31
C SER A 46 2.21 -17.57 -5.48
N VAL A 47 3.48 -17.25 -5.26
CA VAL A 47 4.56 -17.40 -6.24
C VAL A 47 5.73 -18.16 -5.63
N THR A 48 6.33 -19.05 -6.41
CA THR A 48 7.55 -19.77 -6.02
C THR A 48 8.31 -20.18 -7.29
N THR A 49 9.37 -20.96 -7.15
CA THR A 49 10.22 -21.41 -8.25
C THR A 49 9.38 -22.08 -9.34
N GLY A 50 9.29 -21.42 -10.51
CA GLY A 50 8.58 -21.92 -11.68
C GLY A 50 7.05 -22.00 -11.57
N LEU A 51 6.42 -21.48 -10.50
CA LEU A 51 4.98 -21.63 -10.25
C LEU A 51 4.34 -20.32 -9.79
N VAL A 52 3.18 -20.04 -10.36
CA VAL A 52 2.19 -19.09 -9.85
C VAL A 52 0.90 -19.85 -9.60
N LEU A 53 0.38 -19.79 -8.38
CA LEU A 53 -0.95 -20.28 -8.03
C LEU A 53 -1.84 -19.09 -7.72
N VAL A 54 -2.88 -18.92 -8.51
CA VAL A 54 -3.96 -17.94 -8.32
C VAL A 54 -5.17 -18.68 -7.77
N PHE A 55 -5.71 -18.23 -6.64
CA PHE A 55 -6.82 -18.87 -5.94
C PHE A 55 -7.70 -17.85 -5.22
N GLY A 56 -8.86 -18.26 -4.72
CA GLY A 56 -9.84 -17.39 -4.05
C GLY A 56 -11.15 -17.29 -4.83
N GLU A 57 -11.91 -16.23 -4.60
CA GLU A 57 -13.30 -16.12 -5.05
C GLU A 57 -13.53 -14.94 -6.00
N ILE A 58 -14.27 -15.20 -7.09
CA ILE A 58 -14.68 -14.16 -8.05
C ILE A 58 -16.14 -14.36 -8.42
N SER A 59 -16.93 -13.30 -8.27
CA SER A 59 -18.29 -13.22 -8.80
C SER A 59 -18.39 -12.04 -9.78
N THR A 60 -18.57 -12.34 -11.06
CA THR A 60 -18.53 -11.35 -12.14
C THR A 60 -19.23 -11.87 -13.39
N THR A 61 -19.70 -10.96 -14.24
CA THR A 61 -20.17 -11.26 -15.60
C THR A 61 -19.05 -11.20 -16.64
N ALA A 62 -17.87 -10.70 -16.28
CA ALA A 62 -16.74 -10.53 -17.17
C ALA A 62 -15.92 -11.82 -17.36
N TYR A 63 -15.44 -12.04 -18.58
CA TYR A 63 -14.39 -13.03 -18.84
C TYR A 63 -13.01 -12.37 -18.88
N VAL A 64 -12.05 -12.91 -18.12
CA VAL A 64 -10.63 -12.50 -18.15
C VAL A 64 -9.74 -13.73 -18.29
N ASP A 65 -8.80 -13.68 -19.24
CA ASP A 65 -7.74 -14.68 -19.37
C ASP A 65 -6.69 -14.44 -18.27
N ILE A 66 -6.89 -15.09 -17.12
CA ILE A 66 -6.05 -14.95 -15.92
C ILE A 66 -4.59 -15.30 -16.23
N GLN A 67 -4.33 -16.37 -16.99
CA GLN A 67 -2.97 -16.76 -17.32
C GLN A 67 -2.25 -15.66 -18.12
N LYS A 68 -2.93 -15.07 -19.10
CA LYS A 68 -2.34 -13.97 -19.88
C LYS A 68 -2.07 -12.74 -19.02
N VAL A 69 -2.96 -12.40 -18.07
CA VAL A 69 -2.76 -11.29 -17.12
C VAL A 69 -1.54 -11.55 -16.23
N VAL A 70 -1.44 -12.73 -15.62
CA VAL A 70 -0.31 -13.16 -14.77
C VAL A 70 1.01 -13.01 -15.54
N ARG A 71 1.12 -13.64 -16.71
CA ARG A 71 2.35 -13.64 -17.51
C ARG A 71 2.75 -12.24 -17.96
N LYS A 72 1.77 -11.41 -18.35
CA LYS A 72 2.02 -10.01 -18.71
C LYS A 72 2.56 -9.21 -17.52
N THR A 73 1.97 -9.38 -16.34
CA THR A 73 2.41 -8.68 -15.12
C THR A 73 3.84 -9.04 -14.75
N ILE A 74 4.19 -10.34 -14.75
CA ILE A 74 5.55 -10.82 -14.45
C ILE A 74 6.58 -10.20 -15.41
N LYS A 75 6.27 -10.15 -16.71
CA LYS A 75 7.16 -9.55 -17.71
C LYS A 75 7.32 -8.04 -17.54
N GLN A 76 6.25 -7.33 -17.16
CA GLN A 76 6.31 -5.89 -16.89
C GLN A 76 7.17 -5.54 -15.66
N ILE A 77 7.20 -6.42 -14.66
CA ILE A 77 8.08 -6.30 -13.49
C ILE A 77 9.56 -6.45 -13.90
N GLY A 78 9.84 -7.33 -14.86
CA GLY A 78 11.17 -7.54 -15.43
C GLY A 78 11.67 -8.98 -15.39
N TYR A 79 10.85 -9.92 -14.93
CA TYR A 79 11.14 -11.35 -14.99
C TYR A 79 10.81 -11.88 -16.39
N SER A 80 11.77 -11.72 -17.29
CA SER A 80 11.68 -12.08 -18.70
C SER A 80 13.00 -12.65 -19.23
N ASN A 81 12.91 -13.43 -20.30
CA ASN A 81 14.04 -14.07 -20.99
C ASN A 81 14.87 -15.03 -20.10
N GLY A 82 14.30 -15.57 -19.02
CA GLY A 82 14.95 -16.56 -18.15
C GLY A 82 16.16 -16.06 -17.35
N LYS A 83 16.53 -14.78 -17.44
CA LYS A 83 17.79 -14.22 -16.89
C LYS A 83 17.93 -14.42 -15.37
N TYR A 84 16.83 -14.34 -14.63
CA TYR A 84 16.82 -14.36 -13.16
C TYR A 84 16.14 -15.61 -12.57
N GLY A 85 16.03 -16.69 -13.36
CA GLY A 85 15.44 -17.97 -12.93
C GLY A 85 13.91 -18.02 -12.97
N PHE A 86 13.24 -16.95 -12.52
CA PHE A 86 11.79 -16.79 -12.70
C PHE A 86 11.47 -16.01 -13.99
N ASP A 87 10.48 -16.48 -14.75
CA ASP A 87 10.19 -15.96 -16.09
C ASP A 87 8.70 -16.10 -16.46
N GLY A 88 8.10 -15.01 -16.95
CA GLY A 88 6.68 -14.96 -17.27
C GLY A 88 6.25 -15.85 -18.44
N ASP A 89 7.16 -16.25 -19.35
CA ASP A 89 6.83 -17.14 -20.46
C ASP A 89 6.97 -18.61 -20.07
N ASN A 90 7.84 -18.93 -19.09
CA ASN A 90 8.17 -20.31 -18.72
C ASN A 90 7.57 -20.79 -17.38
N CYS A 91 6.99 -19.91 -16.56
CA CYS A 91 6.35 -20.33 -15.32
C CYS A 91 5.04 -21.09 -15.57
N ALA A 92 4.74 -22.08 -14.72
CA ALA A 92 3.42 -22.69 -14.62
C ALA A 92 2.46 -21.68 -13.97
N VAL A 93 1.24 -21.57 -14.50
CA VAL A 93 0.17 -20.76 -13.90
C VAL A 93 -1.01 -21.67 -13.64
N ILE A 94 -1.29 -21.92 -12.36
CA ILE A 94 -2.43 -22.71 -11.90
C ILE A 94 -3.49 -21.72 -11.42
N VAL A 95 -4.72 -21.92 -11.88
CA VAL A 95 -5.88 -21.10 -11.52
C VAL A 95 -6.88 -22.01 -10.82
N SER A 96 -7.20 -21.70 -9.56
CA SER A 96 -8.13 -22.42 -8.70
C SER A 96 -9.09 -21.42 -8.07
N LEU A 97 -9.95 -20.83 -8.91
CA LEU A 97 -10.90 -19.79 -8.53
C LEU A 97 -12.31 -20.38 -8.44
N ASP A 98 -13.04 -19.99 -7.40
CA ASP A 98 -14.43 -20.37 -7.15
C ASP A 98 -15.36 -19.16 -7.22
N GLU A 99 -16.67 -19.39 -7.27
CA GLU A 99 -17.67 -18.32 -7.08
C GLU A 99 -17.75 -17.94 -5.60
N GLN A 100 -18.10 -16.68 -5.30
CA GLN A 100 -18.28 -16.23 -3.91
C GLN A 100 -19.43 -16.99 -3.23
N SER A 101 -19.23 -17.36 -1.96
CA SER A 101 -20.27 -18.03 -1.16
C SER A 101 -21.60 -17.25 -1.15
N PRO A 102 -22.74 -17.89 -1.46
CA PRO A 102 -24.06 -17.27 -1.37
C PRO A 102 -24.40 -16.73 0.03
N ASP A 103 -23.90 -17.38 1.09
CA ASP A 103 -24.14 -16.96 2.48
C ASP A 103 -23.44 -15.62 2.79
N ILE A 104 -22.25 -15.42 2.23
CA ILE A 104 -21.51 -14.15 2.32
C ILE A 104 -22.19 -13.10 1.43
N ALA A 105 -22.55 -13.46 0.20
CA ALA A 105 -23.21 -12.55 -0.73
C ALA A 105 -24.50 -11.97 -0.13
N GLN A 106 -25.33 -12.80 0.50
CA GLN A 106 -26.56 -12.35 1.17
C GLN A 106 -26.28 -11.26 2.22
N GLY A 107 -25.24 -11.42 3.05
CA GLY A 107 -24.83 -10.47 4.09
C GLY A 107 -24.35 -9.12 3.56
N VAL A 108 -23.75 -9.12 2.37
CA VAL A 108 -23.09 -7.94 1.77
C VAL A 108 -24.00 -7.20 0.81
N ASP A 109 -24.84 -7.92 0.06
CA ASP A 109 -25.73 -7.33 -0.95
C ASP A 109 -26.93 -6.62 -0.32
N ASP A 110 -27.37 -7.07 0.85
CA ASP A 110 -28.41 -6.46 1.67
C ASP A 110 -27.95 -6.39 3.13
N ALA A 111 -27.41 -5.24 3.54
CA ALA A 111 -26.97 -5.01 4.92
C ALA A 111 -28.11 -5.18 5.92
N LEU A 112 -27.77 -5.42 7.19
CA LEU A 112 -28.73 -5.59 8.27
C LEU A 112 -29.72 -4.41 8.34
N GLU A 113 -29.23 -3.19 8.17
CA GLU A 113 -30.05 -1.98 8.19
C GLU A 113 -31.09 -1.93 7.05
N ALA A 114 -30.75 -2.46 5.87
CA ALA A 114 -31.67 -2.54 4.72
C ALA A 114 -32.73 -3.64 4.89
N ARG A 115 -32.39 -4.73 5.61
CA ARG A 115 -33.31 -5.84 5.88
C ARG A 115 -34.46 -5.45 6.82
N ASP A 116 -34.24 -4.48 7.71
CA ASP A 116 -35.24 -3.94 8.63
C ASP A 116 -36.21 -2.92 7.97
N GLY A 117 -36.15 -2.77 6.64
CA GLY A 117 -37.09 -1.95 5.86
C GLY A 117 -36.71 -0.47 5.75
N LYS A 118 -35.47 -0.09 6.07
CA LYS A 118 -34.97 1.27 5.79
C LYS A 118 -34.52 1.40 4.34
N THR A 119 -34.80 2.56 3.76
CA THR A 119 -34.76 2.85 2.31
C THR A 119 -33.53 3.63 1.84
N ASP A 120 -32.55 3.93 2.69
CA ASP A 120 -31.35 4.66 2.24
C ASP A 120 -30.51 3.75 1.33
N PRO A 121 -30.29 4.12 0.03
CA PRO A 121 -29.48 3.32 -0.88
C PRO A 121 -28.06 3.05 -0.38
N LEU A 122 -27.52 3.91 0.50
CA LEU A 122 -26.18 3.76 1.07
C LEU A 122 -26.11 2.78 2.24
N ASP A 123 -27.25 2.42 2.83
CA ASP A 123 -27.36 1.33 3.81
C ASP A 123 -27.44 -0.05 3.11
N LYS A 124 -27.49 -0.11 1.78
CA LYS A 124 -27.69 -1.38 1.06
C LYS A 124 -26.48 -2.32 1.19
N ILE A 125 -25.26 -1.80 1.15
CA ILE A 125 -24.05 -2.62 1.19
C ILE A 125 -23.50 -2.69 2.62
N GLY A 126 -23.56 -3.89 3.20
CA GLY A 126 -22.95 -4.18 4.49
C GLY A 126 -21.45 -4.41 4.36
N ALA A 127 -20.71 -4.32 5.47
CA ALA A 127 -19.30 -4.67 5.47
C ALA A 127 -19.10 -6.14 5.05
N GLY A 128 -18.16 -6.37 4.13
CA GLY A 128 -17.83 -7.69 3.58
C GLY A 128 -17.31 -8.70 4.60
N ASP A 129 -16.72 -8.20 5.69
CA ASP A 129 -16.20 -8.95 6.82
C ASP A 129 -16.22 -8.02 8.05
N GLN A 130 -16.01 -8.57 9.24
CA GLN A 130 -15.62 -7.78 10.40
C GLN A 130 -14.20 -7.25 10.19
N GLY A 131 -13.88 -6.10 10.77
CA GLY A 131 -12.50 -5.62 10.71
C GLY A 131 -12.31 -4.30 11.42
N LEU A 132 -11.04 -3.97 11.61
CA LEU A 132 -10.59 -2.70 12.14
C LEU A 132 -9.54 -2.13 11.19
N MET A 133 -9.64 -0.85 10.87
CA MET A 133 -8.83 -0.16 9.87
C MET A 133 -8.23 1.09 10.48
N PHE A 134 -6.99 1.41 10.11
CA PHE A 134 -6.29 2.58 10.60
C PHE A 134 -5.93 3.52 9.45
N GLY A 135 -6.18 4.80 9.69
CA GLY A 135 -5.79 5.93 8.86
C GLY A 135 -4.74 6.74 9.58
N TYR A 136 -3.72 7.20 8.87
CA TYR A 136 -2.67 8.01 9.48
C TYR A 136 -2.18 9.12 8.55
N ALA A 137 -1.85 10.26 9.15
CA ALA A 137 -1.17 11.37 8.49
C ALA A 137 -0.26 12.12 9.47
N THR A 138 0.82 12.69 8.95
CA THR A 138 1.78 13.51 9.68
C THR A 138 2.30 14.62 8.77
N ASP A 139 2.67 15.79 9.29
CA ASP A 139 3.22 16.91 8.51
C ASP A 139 4.74 16.80 8.24
N GLU A 140 5.36 15.66 8.58
CA GLU A 140 6.79 15.39 8.36
C GLU A 140 7.22 15.47 6.89
N THR A 141 6.33 15.12 5.95
CA THR A 141 6.61 15.18 4.51
C THR A 141 5.47 15.86 3.75
N PRO A 142 5.73 16.42 2.54
CA PRO A 142 4.70 17.04 1.72
C PRO A 142 3.54 16.09 1.34
N GLU A 143 3.79 14.79 1.33
CA GLU A 143 2.81 13.74 1.06
C GLU A 143 1.95 13.39 2.29
N TYR A 144 2.20 14.04 3.41
CA TYR A 144 1.59 13.79 4.71
C TYR A 144 1.85 12.38 5.26
N MET A 145 3.09 11.89 5.14
CA MET A 145 3.49 10.51 5.48
C MET A 145 4.72 10.48 6.38
N PRO A 146 4.96 9.37 7.12
CA PRO A 146 6.20 9.20 7.87
C PRO A 146 7.43 9.27 6.97
N LEU A 147 8.39 10.14 7.29
CA LEU A 147 9.61 10.33 6.50
C LEU A 147 10.40 9.02 6.23
N PRO A 148 10.61 8.11 7.21
CA PRO A 148 11.44 6.91 7.02
C PRO A 148 10.83 5.96 5.98
N LEU A 149 9.49 5.85 5.96
CA LEU A 149 8.78 5.05 4.97
C LEU A 149 8.87 5.71 3.59
N MET A 150 8.62 7.02 3.49
CA MET A 150 8.66 7.72 2.19
C MET A 150 10.04 7.63 1.54
N LEU A 151 11.12 7.81 2.32
CA LEU A 151 12.47 7.59 1.82
C LEU A 151 12.68 6.14 1.34
N SER A 152 12.18 5.15 2.08
CA SER A 152 12.27 3.74 1.70
C SER A 152 11.52 3.44 0.39
N HIS A 153 10.30 3.97 0.22
CA HIS A 153 9.53 3.85 -1.03
C HIS A 153 10.23 4.53 -2.20
N HIS A 154 10.69 5.76 -2.01
CA HIS A 154 11.38 6.51 -3.07
C HIS A 154 12.69 5.83 -3.50
N LEU A 155 13.43 5.19 -2.59
CA LEU A 155 14.60 4.38 -2.92
C LEU A 155 14.21 3.19 -3.83
N MET A 156 13.12 2.51 -3.52
CA MET A 156 12.62 1.38 -4.32
C MET A 156 12.08 1.81 -5.70
N GLN A 157 11.41 2.96 -5.80
CA GLN A 157 10.99 3.51 -7.08
C GLN A 157 12.20 3.95 -7.92
N ARG A 158 13.18 4.62 -7.30
CA ARG A 158 14.39 5.11 -7.98
C ARG A 158 15.23 3.97 -8.55
N ILE A 159 15.42 2.88 -7.79
CA ILE A 159 16.19 1.72 -8.26
C ILE A 159 15.46 0.97 -9.36
N ALA A 160 14.14 0.83 -9.26
CA ALA A 160 13.32 0.23 -10.32
C ALA A 160 13.39 1.06 -11.61
N LYS A 161 13.34 2.39 -11.50
CA LYS A 161 13.53 3.31 -12.63
C LYS A 161 14.93 3.17 -13.25
N ALA A 162 15.99 3.21 -12.43
CA ALA A 162 17.38 3.06 -12.91
C ALA A 162 17.59 1.77 -13.72
N ARG A 163 16.96 0.69 -13.27
CA ARG A 163 16.96 -0.61 -13.95
C ARG A 163 16.17 -0.54 -15.27
N LYS A 164 14.92 -0.08 -15.23
CA LYS A 164 14.01 -0.08 -16.40
C LYS A 164 14.48 0.85 -17.52
N ASP A 165 15.11 1.96 -17.16
CA ASP A 165 15.66 2.94 -18.11
C ASP A 165 17.04 2.51 -18.65
N GLY A 166 17.63 1.44 -18.10
CA GLY A 166 18.97 0.97 -18.49
C GLY A 166 20.12 1.82 -17.96
N GLU A 167 19.86 2.80 -17.08
CA GLU A 167 20.88 3.63 -16.43
C GLU A 167 21.88 2.80 -15.62
N ILE A 168 21.39 1.75 -14.97
CA ILE A 168 22.20 0.74 -14.27
C ILE A 168 21.76 -0.64 -14.77
N SER A 169 22.34 -1.05 -15.90
CA SER A 169 21.88 -2.20 -16.70
C SER A 169 22.06 -3.57 -16.03
N TYR A 170 22.90 -3.67 -15.01
CA TYR A 170 23.17 -4.93 -14.32
C TYR A 170 22.18 -5.24 -13.19
N LEU A 171 21.26 -4.32 -12.87
CA LEU A 171 20.29 -4.51 -11.78
C LEU A 171 19.21 -5.53 -12.16
N GLY A 172 18.92 -6.45 -11.24
CA GLY A 172 17.78 -7.34 -11.31
C GLY A 172 16.51 -6.74 -10.69
N PRO A 173 15.34 -7.38 -10.88
CA PRO A 173 14.08 -6.82 -10.40
C PRO A 173 13.95 -6.74 -8.88
N ASP A 174 14.54 -7.70 -8.13
CA ASP A 174 14.39 -7.77 -6.67
C ASP A 174 15.33 -6.80 -5.94
N ALA A 175 14.78 -6.06 -4.98
CA ALA A 175 15.51 -5.10 -4.16
C ALA A 175 14.71 -4.79 -2.88
N LYS A 176 15.44 -4.40 -1.83
CA LYS A 176 14.94 -4.05 -0.50
C LYS A 176 15.70 -2.80 -0.01
N ALA A 177 15.00 -1.88 0.63
CA ALA A 177 15.60 -0.75 1.32
C ALA A 177 15.04 -0.62 2.73
N GLU A 178 15.90 -0.19 3.65
CA GLU A 178 15.56 0.14 5.03
C GLU A 178 16.22 1.47 5.37
N VAL A 179 15.47 2.38 6.00
CA VAL A 179 15.94 3.71 6.37
C VAL A 179 15.65 3.96 7.84
N THR A 180 16.70 4.25 8.59
CA THR A 180 16.62 4.67 9.99
C THR A 180 16.84 6.18 10.08
N VAL A 181 15.89 6.88 10.70
CA VAL A 181 15.94 8.33 10.92
C VAL A 181 16.10 8.61 12.41
N GLU A 182 16.94 9.59 12.73
CA GLU A 182 17.06 10.15 14.08
C GLU A 182 16.07 11.29 14.27
N TYR A 183 15.33 11.22 15.37
CA TYR A 183 14.36 12.22 15.80
C TYR A 183 14.79 12.88 17.11
N ASP A 184 14.48 14.17 17.25
CA ASP A 184 14.65 14.90 18.51
C ASP A 184 13.50 14.66 19.50
N GLU A 185 13.56 15.32 20.65
CA GLU A 185 12.55 15.23 21.71
C GLU A 185 11.17 15.82 21.34
N ASN A 186 11.08 16.53 20.22
CA ASN A 186 9.83 17.09 19.70
C ASN A 186 9.35 16.33 18.45
N ASP A 187 9.83 15.09 18.27
CA ASP A 187 9.54 14.22 17.12
C ASP A 187 9.86 14.86 15.77
N ARG A 188 10.88 15.73 15.70
CA ARG A 188 11.36 16.28 14.43
C ARG A 188 12.54 15.47 13.90
N ALA A 189 12.45 15.05 12.64
CA ALA A 189 13.55 14.39 11.95
C ALA A 189 14.79 15.30 11.88
N LYS A 190 15.95 14.77 12.24
CA LYS A 190 17.24 15.49 12.22
C LYS A 190 18.13 15.06 11.08
N ARG A 191 18.29 13.75 10.89
CA ARG A 191 19.14 13.16 9.86
C ARG A 191 18.78 11.69 9.65
N VAL A 192 19.22 11.13 8.54
CA VAL A 192 19.25 9.69 8.32
C VAL A 192 20.47 9.10 9.03
N ASP A 193 20.22 8.20 9.99
CA ASP A 193 21.29 7.48 10.70
C ASP A 193 21.88 6.37 9.83
N THR A 194 21.02 5.57 9.23
CA THR A 194 21.40 4.35 8.51
C THR A 194 20.53 4.15 7.28
N VAL A 195 21.16 3.79 6.16
CA VAL A 195 20.50 3.30 4.95
C VAL A 195 21.01 1.91 4.64
N VAL A 196 20.12 0.93 4.60
CA VAL A 196 20.40 -0.40 4.07
C VAL A 196 19.75 -0.50 2.70
N LEU A 197 20.50 -0.94 1.69
CA LEU A 197 19.94 -1.21 0.37
C LEU A 197 20.54 -2.50 -0.17
N SER A 198 19.68 -3.50 -0.39
CA SER A 198 20.04 -4.77 -1.01
C SER A 198 19.37 -4.87 -2.37
N THR A 199 20.14 -5.16 -3.42
CA THR A 199 19.62 -5.26 -4.79
C THR A 199 20.18 -6.45 -5.55
N GLN A 200 19.29 -7.15 -6.23
CA GLN A 200 19.60 -8.21 -7.16
C GLN A 200 20.46 -7.66 -8.30
N HIS A 201 21.45 -8.42 -8.76
CA HIS A 201 22.36 -7.98 -9.80
C HIS A 201 22.94 -9.13 -10.62
N ASP A 202 23.48 -8.79 -11.78
CA ASP A 202 24.18 -9.73 -12.65
C ASP A 202 25.46 -10.25 -12.00
N ALA A 203 25.70 -11.56 -12.18
CA ALA A 203 26.76 -12.32 -11.52
C ALA A 203 28.20 -11.81 -11.78
N ALA A 204 28.41 -11.05 -12.86
CA ALA A 204 29.70 -10.51 -13.26
C ALA A 204 30.03 -9.17 -12.57
N THR A 205 29.06 -8.53 -11.92
CA THR A 205 29.22 -7.19 -11.33
C THR A 205 29.97 -7.26 -10.00
N THR A 206 30.95 -6.37 -9.80
CA THR A 206 31.70 -6.30 -8.54
C THR A 206 30.90 -5.57 -7.46
N LEU A 207 31.09 -5.95 -6.19
CA LEU A 207 30.45 -5.26 -5.06
C LEU A 207 30.90 -3.79 -4.95
N GLU A 208 32.11 -3.47 -5.35
CA GLU A 208 32.62 -2.09 -5.38
C GLU A 208 31.79 -1.22 -6.34
N GLN A 209 31.56 -1.70 -7.57
CA GLN A 209 30.72 -1.01 -8.54
C GLN A 209 29.29 -0.83 -8.02
N ILE A 210 28.70 -1.90 -7.46
CA ILE A 210 27.34 -1.87 -6.91
C ILE A 210 27.23 -0.84 -5.78
N ARG A 211 28.18 -0.84 -4.84
CA ARG A 211 28.21 0.12 -3.72
C ARG A 211 28.33 1.56 -4.21
N HIS A 212 29.20 1.80 -5.18
CA HIS A 212 29.37 3.13 -5.76
C HIS A 212 28.10 3.62 -6.46
N ASP A 213 27.59 2.84 -7.42
CA ASP A 213 26.41 3.21 -8.22
C ASP A 213 25.16 3.37 -7.36
N VAL A 214 24.89 2.44 -6.44
CA VAL A 214 23.73 2.55 -5.56
C VAL A 214 23.83 3.79 -4.67
N LYS A 215 25.01 4.08 -4.12
CA LYS A 215 25.19 5.28 -3.28
C LYS A 215 24.96 6.57 -4.07
N GLU A 216 25.63 6.72 -5.21
CA GLU A 216 25.65 7.98 -5.96
C GLU A 216 24.40 8.19 -6.82
N LYS A 217 23.92 7.14 -7.48
CA LYS A 217 22.80 7.22 -8.43
C LYS A 217 21.45 6.95 -7.78
N ILE A 218 21.39 6.21 -6.66
CA ILE A 218 20.12 5.89 -6.00
C ILE A 218 19.97 6.68 -4.71
N ILE A 219 20.83 6.44 -3.72
CA ILE A 219 20.63 6.98 -2.37
C ILE A 219 20.72 8.51 -2.34
N LYS A 220 21.79 9.08 -2.91
CA LYS A 220 21.97 10.54 -2.96
C LYS A 220 21.01 11.29 -3.88
N GLN A 221 20.32 10.57 -4.79
CA GLN A 221 19.29 11.18 -5.64
C GLN A 221 17.92 11.23 -4.96
N VAL A 222 17.72 10.41 -3.92
CA VAL A 222 16.45 10.29 -3.21
C VAL A 222 16.47 11.02 -1.88
N ILE A 223 17.53 10.83 -1.09
CA ILE A 223 17.61 11.40 0.25
C ILE A 223 18.18 12.82 0.14
N PRO A 224 17.45 13.85 0.62
CA PRO A 224 17.93 15.23 0.64
C PRO A 224 19.31 15.34 1.33
N ALA A 225 20.19 16.15 0.75
CA ALA A 225 21.57 16.25 1.21
C ALA A 225 21.68 16.76 2.66
N GLU A 226 20.75 17.60 3.10
CA GLU A 226 20.63 18.12 4.46
C GLU A 226 20.31 17.04 5.51
N LEU A 227 19.80 15.88 5.10
CA LEU A 227 19.55 14.73 5.98
C LEU A 227 20.70 13.73 5.98
N LEU A 228 21.73 13.92 5.15
CA LEU A 228 22.91 13.06 5.06
C LEU A 228 24.13 13.77 5.64
N ASP A 229 24.89 13.07 6.48
CA ASP A 229 26.13 13.60 7.04
C ASP A 229 27.26 12.55 7.03
N ASP A 230 28.43 12.94 7.54
CA ASP A 230 29.60 12.07 7.63
C ASP A 230 29.41 10.89 8.61
N GLN A 231 28.35 10.90 9.43
CA GLN A 231 28.00 9.83 10.35
C GLN A 231 26.93 8.87 9.79
N THR A 232 26.25 9.24 8.69
CA THR A 232 25.28 8.36 8.03
C THR A 232 25.95 7.06 7.57
N LYS A 233 25.38 5.93 8.00
CA LYS A 233 25.87 4.58 7.67
C LYS A 233 25.20 4.08 6.40
N TYR A 234 25.98 3.52 5.48
CA TYR A 234 25.48 2.94 4.23
C TYR A 234 25.82 1.45 4.18
N PHE A 235 24.80 0.60 4.23
CA PHE A 235 24.93 -0.85 4.08
C PHE A 235 24.37 -1.29 2.73
N ILE A 236 25.23 -1.27 1.70
CA ILE A 236 24.84 -1.67 0.35
C ILE A 236 25.30 -3.11 0.08
N ASN A 237 24.32 -3.98 -0.17
CA ASN A 237 24.49 -5.44 -0.29
C ASN A 237 25.38 -6.01 0.84
N PRO A 238 24.97 -5.87 2.12
CA PRO A 238 25.82 -6.22 3.27
C PRO A 238 26.17 -7.71 3.34
N THR A 239 25.32 -8.59 2.80
CA THR A 239 25.56 -10.04 2.70
C THR A 239 26.43 -10.44 1.50
N GLY A 240 26.88 -9.47 0.70
CA GLY A 240 27.67 -9.71 -0.50
C GLY A 240 26.80 -9.92 -1.73
N ARG A 241 26.98 -11.05 -2.43
CA ARG A 241 26.31 -11.30 -3.72
C ARG A 241 24.82 -11.57 -3.54
N PHE A 242 24.02 -11.00 -4.43
CA PHE A 242 22.58 -11.19 -4.51
C PHE A 242 22.21 -11.38 -5.99
N VAL A 243 22.50 -12.58 -6.51
CA VAL A 243 22.29 -12.90 -7.94
C VAL A 243 20.94 -13.58 -8.16
N ILE A 244 20.61 -14.52 -7.28
CA ILE A 244 19.34 -15.24 -7.27
C ILE A 244 18.39 -14.46 -6.35
N GLY A 245 17.24 -14.05 -6.88
CA GLY A 245 16.21 -13.28 -6.18
C GLY A 245 14.84 -13.55 -6.79
N GLY A 246 13.82 -12.81 -6.35
CA GLY A 246 12.44 -13.08 -6.76
C GLY A 246 11.95 -14.47 -6.33
N PRO A 247 10.97 -15.06 -7.03
CA PRO A 247 10.38 -16.36 -6.69
C PRO A 247 11.37 -17.54 -6.74
N GLN A 248 12.52 -17.36 -7.39
CA GLN A 248 13.60 -18.36 -7.41
C GLN A 248 14.37 -18.40 -6.09
N GLY A 249 14.46 -17.27 -5.40
CA GLY A 249 15.14 -17.15 -4.10
C GLY A 249 14.20 -17.46 -2.94
N ASP A 250 13.03 -16.80 -2.93
CA ASP A 250 12.06 -16.86 -1.83
C ASP A 250 10.63 -17.03 -2.38
N ALA A 251 9.76 -17.70 -1.64
CA ALA A 251 8.32 -17.74 -1.96
C ALA A 251 7.65 -16.38 -1.67
N GLY A 252 6.58 -16.08 -2.39
CA GLY A 252 5.78 -14.87 -2.19
C GLY A 252 4.29 -15.17 -2.06
N LEU A 253 3.59 -14.35 -1.29
CA LEU A 253 2.15 -14.44 -1.11
C LEU A 253 1.52 -13.04 -1.04
N THR A 254 0.32 -12.92 -1.57
CA THR A 254 -0.49 -11.69 -1.50
C THR A 254 -0.69 -11.29 -0.04
N GLY A 255 -0.63 -9.98 0.26
CA GLY A 255 -0.90 -9.47 1.60
C GLY A 255 0.19 -9.77 2.64
N ARG A 256 1.41 -10.10 2.24
CA ARG A 256 2.55 -10.31 3.18
C ARG A 256 3.43 -9.08 3.39
N LYS A 257 3.01 -7.93 2.87
CA LYS A 257 3.72 -6.65 2.96
C LYS A 257 2.84 -5.51 3.47
N ILE A 258 1.82 -5.81 4.28
CA ILE A 258 0.82 -4.83 4.76
C ILE A 258 1.41 -3.61 5.50
N ILE A 259 2.53 -3.76 6.22
CA ILE A 259 3.19 -2.62 6.87
C ILE A 259 3.95 -1.75 5.86
N VAL A 260 4.54 -2.37 4.83
CA VAL A 260 5.13 -1.65 3.69
C VAL A 260 4.03 -0.96 2.87
N ASP A 261 2.82 -1.52 2.81
CA ASP A 261 1.71 -0.94 2.06
C ASP A 261 1.07 0.28 2.73
N THR A 262 1.31 0.44 4.04
CA THR A 262 0.64 1.43 4.87
C THR A 262 1.62 2.48 5.40
N TYR A 263 2.01 2.39 6.67
CA TYR A 263 2.67 3.47 7.40
C TYR A 263 4.02 3.07 7.98
N GLY A 264 4.59 1.93 7.54
CA GLY A 264 5.99 1.58 7.85
C GLY A 264 6.25 1.38 9.34
N GLY A 265 5.21 1.04 10.10
CA GLY A 265 5.25 0.85 11.55
C GLY A 265 5.00 2.13 12.36
N ALA A 266 4.81 3.29 11.72
CA ALA A 266 4.60 4.57 12.42
C ALA A 266 3.19 4.71 13.02
N ALA A 267 2.27 3.87 12.57
CA ALA A 267 0.88 3.79 12.97
C ALA A 267 0.46 2.33 13.13
N HIS A 268 -0.65 2.10 13.81
CA HIS A 268 -1.25 0.79 13.98
C HIS A 268 -1.74 0.22 12.65
N HIS A 269 -1.93 -1.10 12.62
CA HIS A 269 -2.43 -1.80 11.45
C HIS A 269 -3.54 -2.78 11.84
N GLY A 270 -4.57 -2.86 11.00
CA GLY A 270 -5.77 -3.64 11.23
C GLY A 270 -5.65 -5.15 11.03
N GLY A 271 -4.66 -5.54 10.22
CA GLY A 271 -4.38 -6.92 9.81
C GLY A 271 -4.90 -7.25 8.41
N GLY A 272 -5.89 -6.51 7.91
CA GLY A 272 -6.44 -6.68 6.55
C GLY A 272 -5.44 -6.31 5.46
N ALA A 273 -5.20 -7.23 4.52
CA ALA A 273 -4.47 -6.96 3.28
C ALA A 273 -5.33 -6.22 2.25
N PHE A 274 -4.69 -5.57 1.27
CA PHE A 274 -5.39 -4.79 0.24
C PHE A 274 -5.52 -5.51 -1.11
N SER A 275 -4.40 -5.95 -1.68
CA SER A 275 -4.30 -6.49 -3.04
C SER A 275 -5.27 -7.64 -3.30
N GLY A 276 -5.88 -7.65 -4.50
CA GLY A 276 -6.81 -8.70 -4.92
C GLY A 276 -8.25 -8.55 -4.40
N LYS A 277 -8.53 -7.52 -3.60
CA LYS A 277 -9.86 -7.27 -3.03
C LYS A 277 -10.58 -6.14 -3.76
N ASP A 278 -11.83 -6.34 -4.15
CA ASP A 278 -12.67 -5.25 -4.65
C ASP A 278 -13.07 -4.26 -3.54
N ALA A 279 -13.64 -3.12 -3.93
CA ALA A 279 -13.90 -2.01 -3.02
C ALA A 279 -14.95 -2.29 -1.94
N THR A 280 -15.71 -3.39 -2.02
CA THR A 280 -16.69 -3.75 -0.98
C THR A 280 -16.05 -4.46 0.20
N LYS A 281 -14.78 -4.87 0.08
CA LYS A 281 -14.00 -5.41 1.20
C LYS A 281 -13.45 -4.24 2.00
N VAL A 282 -14.01 -4.03 3.18
CA VAL A 282 -13.70 -2.86 4.04
C VAL A 282 -12.23 -2.79 4.44
N ASP A 283 -11.51 -3.91 4.46
CA ASP A 283 -10.05 -3.92 4.67
C ASP A 283 -9.32 -2.93 3.76
N ARG A 284 -9.74 -2.82 2.50
CA ARG A 284 -9.19 -1.90 1.51
C ARG A 284 -9.89 -0.55 1.56
N SER A 285 -11.20 -0.53 1.33
CA SER A 285 -11.92 0.73 1.13
C SER A 285 -11.98 1.59 2.39
N ALA A 286 -12.19 0.99 3.57
CA ALA A 286 -12.20 1.74 4.82
C ALA A 286 -10.80 2.18 5.25
N SER A 287 -9.75 1.41 4.96
CA SER A 287 -8.36 1.87 5.16
C SER A 287 -8.04 3.08 4.26
N TYR A 288 -8.51 3.08 3.01
CA TYR A 288 -8.37 4.23 2.12
C TYR A 288 -9.16 5.45 2.61
N ALA A 289 -10.40 5.25 3.09
CA ALA A 289 -11.19 6.32 3.68
C ALA A 289 -10.55 6.87 4.96
N ALA A 290 -9.99 6.00 5.81
CA ALA A 290 -9.29 6.37 7.02
C ALA A 290 -8.05 7.23 6.69
N ARG A 291 -7.25 6.83 5.70
CA ARG A 291 -6.15 7.65 5.16
C ARG A 291 -6.65 9.01 4.68
N TYR A 292 -7.71 9.02 3.87
CA TYR A 292 -8.28 10.23 3.30
C TYR A 292 -8.73 11.22 4.38
N ILE A 293 -9.37 10.74 5.43
CA ILE A 293 -9.77 11.55 6.60
C ILE A 293 -8.54 12.11 7.32
N ALA A 294 -7.60 11.24 7.70
CA ALA A 294 -6.43 11.67 8.46
C ALA A 294 -5.63 12.73 7.69
N LYS A 295 -5.42 12.50 6.39
CA LYS A 295 -4.72 13.43 5.51
C LYS A 295 -5.42 14.78 5.42
N ASN A 296 -6.75 14.81 5.25
CA ASN A 296 -7.50 16.06 5.17
C ASN A 296 -7.51 16.82 6.52
N LEU A 297 -7.58 16.13 7.65
CA LEU A 297 -7.52 16.76 8.98
C LEU A 297 -6.15 17.40 9.27
N VAL A 298 -5.06 16.71 8.96
CA VAL A 298 -3.70 17.26 9.11
C VAL A 298 -3.48 18.40 8.13
N ALA A 299 -3.87 18.26 6.86
CA ALA A 299 -3.77 19.32 5.86
C ALA A 299 -4.61 20.57 6.19
N ALA A 300 -5.75 20.39 6.88
CA ALA A 300 -6.56 21.49 7.37
C ALA A 300 -5.93 22.23 8.57
N GLY A 301 -4.88 21.68 9.17
CA GLY A 301 -4.18 22.26 10.32
C GLY A 301 -4.73 21.85 11.68
N TYR A 302 -5.54 20.78 11.75
CA TYR A 302 -6.15 20.36 13.01
C TYR A 302 -5.25 19.51 13.89
N ALA A 303 -4.19 18.94 13.34
CA ALA A 303 -3.14 18.23 14.06
C ALA A 303 -1.86 18.22 13.21
N LYS A 304 -0.71 18.01 13.84
CA LYS A 304 0.53 17.71 13.11
C LYS A 304 0.66 16.24 12.77
N LYS A 305 0.16 15.40 13.67
CA LYS A 305 0.11 13.94 13.55
C LYS A 305 -1.25 13.46 14.01
N LEU A 306 -1.89 12.59 13.22
CA LEU A 306 -3.22 12.09 13.53
C LEU A 306 -3.36 10.65 13.07
N GLU A 307 -3.88 9.81 13.95
CA GLU A 307 -4.35 8.46 13.66
C GLU A 307 -5.87 8.39 13.84
N ILE A 308 -6.56 7.71 12.93
CA ILE A 308 -7.97 7.38 13.03
C ILE A 308 -8.15 5.86 12.96
N GLN A 309 -8.97 5.31 13.85
CA GLN A 309 -9.43 3.93 13.79
C GLN A 309 -10.90 3.89 13.37
N ILE A 310 -11.24 2.98 12.46
CA ILE A 310 -12.62 2.68 12.05
C ILE A 310 -12.82 1.17 12.20
N ALA A 311 -13.92 0.73 12.80
CA ALA A 311 -14.24 -0.70 12.90
C ALA A 311 -15.63 -1.02 12.34
N TYR A 312 -15.78 -2.20 11.76
CA TYR A 312 -17.02 -2.72 11.20
C TYR A 312 -17.37 -4.10 11.76
N ALA A 313 -18.66 -4.37 11.85
CA ALA A 313 -19.20 -5.71 12.01
C ALA A 313 -19.68 -6.24 10.64
N ILE A 314 -19.48 -7.53 10.38
CA ILE A 314 -19.90 -8.16 9.13
C ILE A 314 -21.39 -7.95 8.87
N GLY A 315 -21.74 -7.56 7.63
CA GLY A 315 -23.12 -7.30 7.21
C GLY A 315 -23.78 -6.04 7.78
N VAL A 316 -23.05 -5.22 8.55
CA VAL A 316 -23.50 -3.92 9.05
C VAL A 316 -22.90 -2.81 8.19
N ALA A 317 -23.72 -1.86 7.74
CA ALA A 317 -23.24 -0.76 6.90
C ALA A 317 -22.48 0.30 7.73
N LYS A 318 -23.00 0.65 8.91
CA LYS A 318 -22.38 1.69 9.74
C LYS A 318 -21.17 1.16 10.54
N PRO A 319 -20.10 1.98 10.69
CA PRO A 319 -19.02 1.64 11.61
C PRO A 319 -19.54 1.41 13.03
N VAL A 320 -19.00 0.40 13.72
CA VAL A 320 -19.30 0.13 15.14
C VAL A 320 -18.51 1.05 16.06
N SER A 321 -17.36 1.56 15.60
CA SER A 321 -16.59 2.58 16.31
C SER A 321 -15.77 3.44 15.35
N ILE A 322 -15.53 4.68 15.77
CA ILE A 322 -14.56 5.62 15.21
C ILE A 322 -13.79 6.21 16.39
N SER A 323 -12.46 6.23 16.29
CA SER A 323 -11.58 6.84 17.30
C SER A 323 -10.53 7.69 16.60
N ILE A 324 -10.15 8.82 17.18
CA ILE A 324 -9.08 9.71 16.68
C ILE A 324 -8.08 9.92 17.82
N ASP A 325 -6.79 9.79 17.52
CA ASP A 325 -5.67 10.18 18.39
C ASP A 325 -4.81 11.22 17.67
N THR A 326 -4.64 12.39 18.28
CA THR A 326 -3.82 13.49 17.72
C THR A 326 -2.39 13.53 18.29
N TYR A 327 -2.05 12.56 19.14
CA TYR A 327 -0.77 12.47 19.86
C TYR A 327 -0.41 13.76 20.59
N GLY A 328 -1.42 14.47 21.12
CA GLY A 328 -1.25 15.77 21.79
C GLY A 328 -0.91 16.94 20.86
N THR A 329 -0.98 16.76 19.54
CA THR A 329 -0.71 17.81 18.54
C THR A 329 -1.97 18.52 18.02
N GLY A 330 -3.15 18.09 18.49
CA GLY A 330 -4.45 18.59 18.07
C GLY A 330 -4.71 20.05 18.46
N THR A 331 -5.38 20.81 17.59
CA THR A 331 -5.88 22.18 17.86
C THR A 331 -7.37 22.21 18.24
N ARG A 332 -8.03 21.06 18.17
CA ARG A 332 -9.44 20.80 18.53
C ARG A 332 -9.52 19.50 19.35
N GLY A 333 -10.61 19.32 20.09
CA GLY A 333 -10.83 18.09 20.85
C GLY A 333 -11.11 16.90 19.94
N GLU A 334 -10.63 15.70 20.29
CA GLU A 334 -10.82 14.49 19.48
C GLU A 334 -12.30 14.16 19.23
N THR A 335 -13.17 14.41 20.21
CA THR A 335 -14.63 14.29 20.04
C THR A 335 -15.17 15.26 18.98
N GLU A 336 -14.73 16.52 18.97
CA GLU A 336 -15.15 17.49 17.95
C GLU A 336 -14.66 17.08 16.56
N LEU A 337 -13.45 16.53 16.46
CA LEU A 337 -12.92 16.00 15.19
C LEU A 337 -13.77 14.82 14.69
N ILE A 338 -14.15 13.90 15.57
CA ILE A 338 -15.04 12.76 15.22
C ILE A 338 -16.41 13.27 14.75
N ASP A 339 -16.98 14.27 15.42
CA ASP A 339 -18.27 14.85 15.03
C ASP A 339 -18.21 15.53 13.66
N ALA A 340 -17.10 16.22 13.36
CA ALA A 340 -16.87 16.79 12.03
C ALA A 340 -16.68 15.69 10.97
N VAL A 341 -15.97 14.61 11.29
CA VAL A 341 -15.80 13.47 10.39
C VAL A 341 -17.15 12.86 10.02
N ASN A 342 -18.01 12.61 11.01
CA ASN A 342 -19.35 12.06 10.78
C ASN A 342 -20.27 12.97 9.93
N GLN A 343 -20.00 14.28 9.90
CA GLN A 343 -20.75 15.23 9.06
C GLN A 343 -20.22 15.31 7.63
N VAL A 344 -18.91 15.11 7.42
CA VAL A 344 -18.25 15.34 6.12
C VAL A 344 -18.09 14.05 5.31
N PHE A 345 -17.88 12.92 5.98
CA PHE A 345 -17.53 11.65 5.34
C PHE A 345 -18.60 10.60 5.60
N ASP A 346 -19.10 9.98 4.53
CA ASP A 346 -19.96 8.81 4.66
C ASP A 346 -19.09 7.55 4.73
N LEU A 347 -19.07 6.94 5.92
CA LEU A 347 -18.24 5.76 6.22
C LEU A 347 -18.98 4.45 6.05
N ARG A 348 -20.16 4.43 5.44
CA ARG A 348 -20.77 3.18 4.99
C ARG A 348 -20.00 2.64 3.77
N PRO A 349 -19.87 1.32 3.56
CA PRO A 349 -19.15 0.78 2.39
C PRO A 349 -19.60 1.38 1.06
N ALA A 350 -20.91 1.49 0.84
CA ALA A 350 -21.46 2.15 -0.36
C ALA A 350 -21.07 3.63 -0.45
N GLY A 351 -21.12 4.34 0.68
CA GLY A 351 -20.73 5.74 0.80
C GLY A 351 -19.25 5.97 0.44
N ILE A 352 -18.36 5.11 0.95
CA ILE A 352 -16.93 5.16 0.64
C ILE A 352 -16.67 4.89 -0.84
N ILE A 353 -17.30 3.86 -1.41
CA ILE A 353 -17.15 3.50 -2.81
C ILE A 353 -17.57 4.66 -3.72
N GLN A 354 -18.68 5.33 -3.40
CA GLN A 354 -19.17 6.48 -4.15
C GLN A 354 -18.26 7.71 -3.95
N MET A 355 -17.90 8.01 -2.70
CA MET A 355 -17.07 9.16 -2.34
C MET A 355 -15.71 9.13 -3.03
N LEU A 356 -15.10 7.95 -3.14
CA LEU A 356 -13.76 7.76 -3.69
C LEU A 356 -13.79 7.20 -5.12
N ASP A 357 -14.96 6.99 -5.72
CA ASP A 357 -15.12 6.46 -7.08
C ASP A 357 -14.25 5.19 -7.33
N LEU A 358 -14.49 4.17 -6.49
CA LEU A 358 -13.63 2.98 -6.37
C LEU A 358 -13.97 1.85 -7.34
N LYS A 359 -15.07 1.91 -8.09
CA LYS A 359 -15.46 0.87 -9.07
C LYS A 359 -14.74 1.05 -10.41
N ARG A 360 -13.42 1.20 -10.38
CA ARG A 360 -12.58 1.50 -11.55
C ARG A 360 -11.25 0.72 -11.48
N PRO A 361 -10.61 0.43 -12.62
CA PRO A 361 -9.36 -0.32 -12.67
C PRO A 361 -8.16 0.58 -12.31
N ILE A 362 -7.98 0.87 -11.01
CA ILE A 362 -6.96 1.79 -10.48
C ILE A 362 -6.02 1.14 -9.46
N TYR A 363 -6.06 -0.18 -9.28
CA TYR A 363 -5.46 -0.84 -8.11
C TYR A 363 -4.06 -1.37 -8.36
N LYS A 364 -3.72 -1.86 -9.56
CA LYS A 364 -2.40 -2.45 -9.84
C LYS A 364 -1.25 -1.49 -9.53
N GLN A 365 -1.44 -0.20 -9.75
CA GLN A 365 -0.44 0.83 -9.45
C GLN A 365 -0.16 1.02 -7.95
N THR A 366 -1.04 0.50 -7.08
CA THR A 366 -0.91 0.57 -5.61
C THR A 366 -0.17 -0.63 -5.03
N ALA A 367 -0.13 -1.75 -5.76
CA ALA A 367 0.40 -3.03 -5.27
C ALA A 367 1.91 -3.03 -4.97
N ALA A 368 2.64 -1.97 -5.32
CA ALA A 368 4.02 -1.74 -4.92
C ALA A 368 4.25 -0.25 -4.60
N TYR A 369 5.27 0.01 -3.78
CA TYR A 369 5.70 1.36 -3.37
C TYR A 369 4.70 2.12 -2.49
N GLY A 370 3.83 1.40 -1.77
CA GLY A 370 2.87 1.97 -0.84
C GLY A 370 1.56 2.38 -1.51
N HIS A 371 0.46 2.18 -0.78
CA HIS A 371 -0.88 2.60 -1.19
C HIS A 371 -1.13 4.09 -0.89
N PHE A 372 -0.33 4.67 0.00
CA PHE A 372 -0.52 6.01 0.55
C PHE A 372 0.68 6.91 0.28
N GLY A 373 0.45 8.22 0.22
CA GLY A 373 1.48 9.23 -0.02
C GLY A 373 2.00 9.30 -1.45
N ARG A 374 1.35 8.63 -2.41
CA ARG A 374 1.78 8.61 -3.81
C ARG A 374 1.35 9.89 -4.52
N THR A 375 2.29 10.55 -5.20
CA THR A 375 2.07 11.78 -5.99
C THR A 375 2.26 11.57 -7.48
N ASP A 376 2.81 10.41 -7.88
CA ASP A 376 3.05 9.99 -9.26
C ASP A 376 1.84 9.33 -9.93
N VAL A 377 0.77 9.07 -9.17
CA VAL A 377 -0.48 8.44 -9.62
C VAL A 377 -1.70 9.16 -9.04
N ASP A 378 -2.81 9.21 -9.78
CA ASP A 378 -4.06 9.83 -9.30
C ASP A 378 -4.85 8.83 -8.44
N LEU A 379 -4.75 9.00 -7.11
CA LEU A 379 -5.45 8.18 -6.13
C LEU A 379 -6.48 9.04 -5.38
N PRO A 380 -7.78 8.65 -5.38
CA PRO A 380 -8.84 9.49 -4.84
C PRO A 380 -8.69 9.75 -3.33
N TRP A 381 -8.17 8.80 -2.56
CA TRP A 381 -7.94 8.94 -1.11
C TRP A 381 -6.74 9.83 -0.74
N GLU A 382 -5.94 10.27 -1.72
CA GLU A 382 -4.83 11.21 -1.48
C GLU A 382 -5.24 12.67 -1.73
N LYS A 383 -6.49 12.94 -2.12
CA LYS A 383 -6.99 14.30 -2.38
C LYS A 383 -7.23 15.07 -1.08
N LEU A 384 -7.14 16.40 -1.17
CA LEU A 384 -7.33 17.35 -0.05
C LEU A 384 -8.60 18.19 -0.22
N ASP A 385 -9.60 17.65 -0.92
CA ASP A 385 -10.84 18.34 -1.30
C ASP A 385 -11.86 18.47 -0.16
N LYS A 386 -11.57 17.93 1.02
CA LYS A 386 -12.42 18.07 2.23
C LYS A 386 -11.86 19.07 3.24
N VAL A 387 -10.69 19.66 2.97
CA VAL A 387 -10.07 20.65 3.86
C VAL A 387 -11.00 21.84 4.11
N ASP A 388 -11.60 22.42 3.07
CA ASP A 388 -12.46 23.59 3.22
C ASP A 388 -13.77 23.26 3.96
N ALA A 389 -14.35 22.09 3.68
CA ALA A 389 -15.54 21.62 4.40
C ALA A 389 -15.27 21.42 5.90
N LEU A 390 -14.11 20.84 6.24
CA LEU A 390 -13.69 20.67 7.63
C LEU A 390 -13.45 22.03 8.32
N LYS A 391 -12.86 23.01 7.63
CA LYS A 391 -12.71 24.41 8.10
C LYS A 391 -14.03 25.12 8.34
N GLN A 392 -15.03 24.88 7.50
CA GLN A 392 -16.35 25.45 7.72
C GLN A 392 -17.03 24.93 8.99
N ILE A 393 -16.80 23.67 9.37
CA ILE A 393 -17.41 23.04 10.54
C ILE A 393 -16.65 23.37 11.83
N LEU A 394 -15.32 23.28 11.81
CA LEU A 394 -14.48 23.37 13.00
C LEU A 394 -13.94 24.79 13.28
N GLY A 395 -14.17 25.76 12.38
CA GLY A 395 -13.62 27.12 12.47
C GLY A 395 -12.10 27.12 12.35
#